data_AF-A0A928ES18-F1
#
_entry.id   AF-A0A928ES18-F1
#
_cell.length_a   1.000
_cell.length_b   1.000
_cell.length_c   1.000
_cell.angle_alpha   90.00
_cell.angle_beta   90.00
_cell.angle_gamma   90.00
#
_symmetry.space_group_name_H-M   'P 1'
#
loop_
_entity.id
_entity.type
_entity.pdbx_description
1 polymer ?
#
loop_
_entity_poly.entity_id
_entity_poly.type
_entity_poly.pdbx_seq_one_letter_code
_entity_poly.pdbx_strand_id
1 'polypeptide(L)'
;MKTHSFLLILPIALLLLVLFPLAAAEEPSVDPIQSELLSHWMSEGSADDVQTLIDTYLLEHAGSFADWLILSLAHNEPRADLSHYAAKIESLLETESISSATTRQRLALCLFACGYDSPIADQTLSQTLGKQGIMSYVFGLHLMNNGADCEEMSAYDVVSHLLSLRLSDGGWALNGSVSQADVTAMTLQALAPYADASDEVASAIDGALALLSCIQTENGGFVSYGVENAESAAQVIVALSSLGIDARTHSAFIKNGASPFDALLSFRLPDGRFAHTLGEDYSQMATTQAFMALTALKHLENGTFYLFDSPMHIGNPSDFSDPSEESKPVGYKVIAVFVVLVCFCGVSLLLLLLKKHSAKNLLFLGVIALVLLALILLTDIQSPESFYQSDTSDRGEIIGQVTLTIRVEDGVSQKEDERIPANGILLEETVLALHEGDSVYDLLIEASKASRLPVDNSGGSESTAYIAGIGHLYEFDYGDLSGWSYFVNGESPSVGCGHCLPSDGDAIEWRYVRTVGKDNG
;
A
#
# COMPACT_ATOMS: atom_id res chain seq x y z
N MET A 1 37.12 25.35 -57.99
CA MET A 1 36.88 24.15 -57.15
C MET A 1 37.45 24.47 -55.78
N LYS A 2 36.61 24.67 -54.76
CA LYS A 2 35.98 23.61 -53.93
C LYS A 2 37.09 22.83 -53.17
N THR A 3 37.12 22.71 -51.84
CA THR A 3 36.10 22.93 -50.80
C THR A 3 36.72 22.76 -49.41
N HIS A 4 36.29 23.63 -48.49
CA HIS A 4 36.01 23.44 -47.05
C HIS A 4 37.06 22.85 -46.09
N SER A 5 37.77 23.78 -45.43
CA SER A 5 38.18 23.67 -44.03
C SER A 5 36.99 24.04 -43.12
N PHE A 6 36.10 23.09 -42.85
CA PHE A 6 35.05 23.20 -41.83
C PHE A 6 34.58 21.78 -41.52
N LEU A 7 35.15 21.11 -40.52
CA LEU A 7 34.53 20.03 -39.73
C LEU A 7 35.56 19.42 -38.77
N LEU A 8 35.85 20.08 -37.64
CA LEU A 8 36.55 19.40 -36.53
C LEU A 8 36.27 19.99 -35.14
N ILE A 9 35.24 20.81 -35.01
CA ILE A 9 34.84 21.40 -33.71
C ILE A 9 33.52 20.79 -33.19
N LEU A 10 32.75 20.11 -34.04
CA LEU A 10 31.43 19.57 -33.68
C LEU A 10 31.42 18.29 -32.81
N PRO A 11 32.41 17.37 -32.84
CA PRO A 11 32.34 16.18 -31.99
C PRO A 11 32.89 16.41 -30.57
N ILE A 12 33.65 17.49 -30.33
CA ILE A 12 34.22 17.79 -29.00
C ILE A 12 33.21 18.56 -28.15
N ALA A 13 32.37 19.41 -28.76
CA ALA A 13 31.27 20.07 -28.05
C ALA A 13 30.16 19.10 -27.61
N LEU A 14 29.92 18.02 -28.37
CA LEU A 14 28.94 17.01 -27.99
C LEU A 14 29.45 16.06 -26.89
N LEU A 15 30.76 15.81 -26.81
CA LEU A 15 31.36 14.96 -25.77
C LEU A 15 31.50 15.69 -24.42
N LEU A 16 31.59 17.03 -24.43
CA LEU A 16 31.59 17.85 -23.22
C LEU A 16 30.19 18.06 -22.62
N LEU A 17 29.12 17.70 -23.35
CA LEU A 17 27.74 17.73 -22.88
C LEU A 17 27.31 16.45 -22.14
N VAL A 18 28.14 15.40 -22.15
CA VAL A 18 27.87 14.10 -21.49
C VAL A 18 28.68 13.96 -20.17
N LEU A 19 29.47 14.98 -19.80
CA LEU A 19 30.33 14.97 -18.61
C LEU A 19 30.06 16.13 -17.64
N PHE A 20 28.96 16.86 -17.82
CA PHE A 20 28.38 17.51 -16.66
C PHE A 20 27.65 16.40 -15.90
N PRO A 21 27.97 16.14 -14.61
CA PRO A 21 26.95 15.57 -13.76
C PRO A 21 25.75 16.49 -13.98
N LEU A 22 24.62 15.92 -14.41
CA LEU A 22 23.35 16.55 -14.15
C LEU A 22 23.44 16.81 -12.65
N ALA A 23 23.64 18.07 -12.24
CA ALA A 23 23.54 18.42 -10.86
C ALA A 23 22.11 18.00 -10.54
N ALA A 24 21.95 16.85 -9.88
CA ALA A 24 20.71 16.54 -9.21
C ALA A 24 20.42 17.83 -8.45
N ALA A 25 19.30 18.47 -8.78
CA ALA A 25 18.87 19.60 -7.99
C ALA A 25 18.94 19.12 -6.53
N GLU A 26 19.75 19.76 -5.71
CA GLU A 26 19.79 19.43 -4.28
C GLU A 26 18.34 19.48 -3.82
N GLU A 27 17.85 18.33 -3.34
CA GLU A 27 16.49 18.28 -2.82
C GLU A 27 16.38 19.34 -1.73
N PRO A 28 15.30 20.14 -1.71
CA PRO A 28 15.18 21.21 -0.76
C PRO A 28 15.24 20.63 0.65
N SER A 29 16.34 20.92 1.35
CA SER A 29 16.52 20.53 2.74
C SER A 29 15.35 21.07 3.57
N VAL A 30 14.79 20.21 4.41
CA VAL A 30 13.68 20.56 5.30
C VAL A 30 14.14 21.29 6.57
N ASP A 31 15.44 21.22 6.89
CA ASP A 31 16.03 21.79 8.12
C ASP A 31 15.77 23.29 8.30
N PRO A 32 15.90 24.16 7.26
CA PRO A 32 15.63 25.59 7.42
C PRO A 32 14.17 25.86 7.76
N ILE A 33 13.24 25.11 7.17
CA ILE A 33 11.80 25.28 7.42
C ILE A 33 11.47 24.86 8.85
N GLN A 34 11.99 23.71 9.30
CA GLN A 34 11.81 23.24 10.68
C GLN A 34 12.40 24.22 11.70
N SER A 35 13.60 24.75 11.44
CA SER A 35 14.27 25.71 12.32
C SER A 35 13.49 27.02 12.46
N GLU A 36 12.89 27.50 11.36
CA GLU A 36 12.05 28.69 11.38
C GLU A 36 10.76 28.44 12.19
N LEU A 37 10.09 27.31 11.98
CA LEU A 37 8.90 26.92 12.76
C LEU A 37 9.18 26.80 14.26
N LEU A 38 10.28 26.15 14.65
CA LEU A 38 10.69 26.08 16.06
C LEU A 38 10.96 27.47 16.64
N SER A 39 11.55 28.37 15.85
CA SER A 39 11.80 29.76 16.27
C SER A 39 10.50 30.51 16.55
N HIS A 40 9.42 30.23 15.80
CA HIS A 40 8.11 30.81 16.08
C HIS A 40 7.55 30.33 17.41
N TRP A 41 7.53 29.02 17.67
CA TRP A 41 7.04 28.50 18.96
C TRP A 41 7.90 28.94 20.13
N MET A 42 9.23 29.00 19.97
CA MET A 42 10.12 29.58 20.98
C MET A 42 9.78 31.05 21.25
N SER A 43 9.53 31.85 20.22
CA SER A 43 9.08 33.23 20.40
C SER A 43 7.72 33.36 21.07
N GLU A 44 6.74 32.51 20.71
CA GLU A 44 5.40 32.50 21.31
C GLU A 44 5.45 32.08 22.80
N GLY A 45 6.29 31.09 23.10
CA GLY A 45 6.55 30.61 24.46
C GLY A 45 7.51 31.45 25.28
N SER A 46 8.10 32.51 24.71
CA SER A 46 9.18 33.28 25.34
C SER A 46 10.34 32.40 25.83
N ALA A 47 10.69 31.39 25.04
CA ALA A 47 11.73 30.41 25.32
C ALA A 47 13.01 30.73 24.52
N ASP A 48 14.17 30.63 25.16
CA ASP A 48 15.47 30.87 24.53
C ASP A 48 16.05 29.63 23.84
N ASP A 49 15.51 28.44 24.16
CA ASP A 49 15.90 27.15 23.61
C ASP A 49 14.74 26.14 23.61
N VAL A 50 14.93 25.00 22.92
CA VAL A 50 13.91 23.95 22.78
C VAL A 50 13.53 23.32 24.12
N GLN A 51 14.49 23.16 25.05
CA GLN A 51 14.19 22.59 26.37
C GLN A 51 13.24 23.50 27.15
N THR A 52 13.51 24.80 27.16
CA THR A 52 12.66 25.81 27.80
C THR A 52 11.29 25.85 27.14
N LEU A 53 11.21 25.71 25.80
CA LEU A 53 9.95 25.61 25.07
C LEU A 53 9.11 24.40 25.54
N ILE A 54 9.75 23.24 25.70
CA ILE A 54 9.12 22.00 26.18
C ILE A 54 8.59 22.18 27.61
N ASP A 55 9.45 22.65 28.52
CA ASP A 55 9.16 22.76 29.96
C ASP A 55 8.17 23.87 30.32
N THR A 56 7.83 24.75 29.37
CA THR A 56 6.91 25.88 29.59
C THR A 56 5.72 25.80 28.65
N TYR A 57 5.83 26.38 27.46
CA TYR A 57 4.73 26.58 26.53
C TYR A 57 4.11 25.26 26.07
N LEU A 58 4.91 24.24 25.72
CA LEU A 58 4.34 22.96 25.31
C LEU A 58 3.68 22.24 26.49
N LEU A 59 4.30 22.28 27.67
CA LEU A 59 3.76 21.67 28.88
C LEU A 59 2.38 22.24 29.26
N GLU A 60 2.18 23.56 29.11
CA GLU A 60 0.89 24.23 29.32
C GLU A 60 -0.18 23.80 28.31
N HIS A 61 0.24 23.37 27.11
CA HIS A 61 -0.63 22.98 26.01
C HIS A 61 -0.74 21.45 25.83
N ALA A 62 -0.27 20.66 26.80
CA ALA A 62 -0.44 19.20 26.80
C ALA A 62 -1.93 18.81 26.70
N GLY A 63 -2.24 17.81 25.87
CA GLY A 63 -3.60 17.41 25.50
C GLY A 63 -4.16 18.15 24.27
N SER A 64 -3.37 18.97 23.59
CA SER A 64 -3.78 19.75 22.41
C SER A 64 -2.81 19.60 21.23
N PHE A 65 -2.40 20.69 20.57
CA PHE A 65 -1.43 20.64 19.47
C PHE A 65 -0.05 20.18 19.94
N ALA A 66 0.33 20.50 21.19
CA ALA A 66 1.68 20.28 21.69
C ALA A 66 2.10 18.81 21.65
N ASP A 67 1.17 17.87 21.84
CA ASP A 67 1.54 16.45 21.85
C ASP A 67 1.97 15.97 20.44
N TRP A 68 1.42 16.55 19.36
CA TRP A 68 1.90 16.28 18.00
C TRP A 68 3.33 16.79 17.78
N LEU A 69 3.65 17.96 18.34
CA LEU A 69 5.00 18.51 18.27
C LEU A 69 5.98 17.68 19.10
N ILE A 70 5.56 17.18 20.28
CA ILE A 70 6.40 16.32 21.13
C ILE A 70 6.73 15.00 20.46
N LEU A 71 5.78 14.37 19.74
CA LEU A 71 6.07 13.17 18.92
C LEU A 71 7.21 13.43 17.92
N SER A 72 7.24 14.63 17.33
CA SER A 72 8.29 15.01 16.37
C SER A 72 9.60 15.42 17.06
N LEU A 73 9.54 16.11 18.19
CA LEU A 73 10.70 16.56 18.95
C LEU A 73 11.45 15.40 19.62
N ALA A 74 10.75 14.39 20.12
CA ALA A 74 11.36 13.20 20.71
C ALA A 74 12.38 12.52 19.76
N HIS A 75 12.13 12.61 18.46
CA HIS A 75 12.95 12.04 17.41
C HIS A 75 14.04 12.99 16.90
N ASN A 76 13.75 14.29 16.79
CA ASN A 76 14.69 15.29 16.29
C ASN A 76 15.66 15.84 17.36
N GLU A 77 15.27 15.79 18.63
CA GLU A 77 15.99 16.35 19.77
C GLU A 77 16.27 15.26 20.82
N PRO A 78 17.10 14.24 20.53
CA PRO A 78 17.33 13.11 21.41
C PRO A 78 18.03 13.47 22.74
N ARG A 79 18.40 14.74 22.93
CA ARG A 79 18.97 15.27 24.17
C ARG A 79 17.97 16.05 25.01
N ALA A 80 16.77 16.31 24.50
CA ALA A 80 15.72 16.97 25.25
C ALA A 80 15.28 16.09 26.43
N ASP A 81 15.11 16.70 27.60
CA ASP A 81 14.50 16.07 28.76
C ASP A 81 12.98 16.18 28.64
N LEU A 82 12.33 15.05 28.39
CA LEU A 82 10.87 14.95 28.24
C LEU A 82 10.17 14.46 29.51
N SER A 83 10.90 14.33 30.63
CA SER A 83 10.39 13.75 31.88
C SER A 83 9.21 14.52 32.47
N HIS A 84 9.27 15.85 32.50
CA HIS A 84 8.17 16.68 32.98
C HIS A 84 6.95 16.58 32.08
N TYR A 85 7.17 16.49 30.76
CA TYR A 85 6.08 16.32 29.80
C TYR A 85 5.39 14.96 29.98
N ALA A 86 6.17 13.89 30.13
CA ALA A 86 5.66 12.56 30.41
C ALA A 86 4.82 12.53 31.71
N ALA A 87 5.34 13.11 32.80
CA ALA A 87 4.59 13.21 34.06
C ALA A 87 3.28 14.00 33.92
N LYS A 88 3.27 15.05 33.09
CA LYS A 88 2.07 15.83 32.79
C LYS A 88 1.04 15.00 32.02
N ILE A 89 1.47 14.24 31.02
CA ILE A 89 0.59 13.35 30.26
C ILE A 89 0.00 12.26 31.17
N GLU A 90 0.83 11.60 31.96
CA GLU A 90 0.39 10.54 32.88
C GLU A 90 -0.72 11.06 33.81
N SER A 91 -0.51 12.25 34.39
CA SER A 91 -1.54 12.92 35.20
C SER A 91 -2.83 13.24 34.43
N LEU A 92 -2.74 13.64 33.15
CA LEU A 92 -3.92 13.90 32.32
C LEU A 92 -4.72 12.60 32.04
N LEU A 93 -4.03 11.49 31.82
CA LEU A 93 -4.64 10.18 31.59
C LEU A 93 -5.28 9.62 32.87
N GLU A 94 -4.57 9.67 34.01
CA GLU A 94 -5.05 9.21 35.32
C GLU A 94 -6.29 9.97 35.81
N THR A 95 -6.31 11.29 35.61
CA THR A 95 -7.45 12.13 36.04
C THR A 95 -8.68 11.96 35.17
N GLU A 96 -8.57 11.22 34.06
CA GLU A 96 -9.59 11.06 33.02
C GLU A 96 -10.22 12.40 32.55
N SER A 97 -9.43 13.49 32.66
CA SER A 97 -9.88 14.84 32.31
C SER A 97 -10.15 15.01 30.81
N ILE A 98 -9.57 14.13 29.98
CA ILE A 98 -9.78 14.05 28.54
C ILE A 98 -10.78 12.92 28.25
N SER A 99 -11.92 13.28 27.64
CA SER A 99 -12.99 12.33 27.29
C SER A 99 -12.80 11.66 25.92
N SER A 100 -12.04 12.28 25.02
CA SER A 100 -11.76 11.76 23.68
C SER A 100 -10.81 10.56 23.76
N ALA A 101 -11.28 9.39 23.35
CA ALA A 101 -10.52 8.16 23.24
C ALA A 101 -9.26 8.34 22.38
N THR A 102 -9.37 8.93 21.19
CA THR A 102 -8.21 9.15 20.30
C THR A 102 -7.21 10.15 20.87
N THR A 103 -7.69 11.17 21.59
CA THR A 103 -6.80 12.11 22.29
C THR A 103 -6.03 11.42 23.41
N ARG A 104 -6.70 10.55 24.20
CA ARG A 104 -6.04 9.76 25.25
C ARG A 104 -5.02 8.79 24.65
N GLN A 105 -5.36 8.11 23.56
CA GLN A 105 -4.43 7.19 22.90
C GLN A 105 -3.21 7.93 22.33
N ARG A 106 -3.40 9.10 21.70
CA ARG A 106 -2.29 9.95 21.24
C ARG A 106 -1.41 10.43 22.40
N LEU A 107 -2.02 10.78 23.54
CA LEU A 107 -1.27 11.11 24.76
C LEU A 107 -0.44 9.93 25.25
N ALA A 108 -1.02 8.73 25.33
CA ALA A 108 -0.27 7.52 25.67
C ALA A 108 0.86 7.24 24.66
N LEU A 109 0.66 7.53 23.37
CA LEU A 109 1.70 7.39 22.34
C LEU A 109 2.85 8.38 22.59
N CYS A 110 2.53 9.60 23.04
CA CYS A 110 3.55 10.57 23.47
C CYS A 110 4.35 10.08 24.69
N LEU A 111 3.79 9.30 25.61
CA LEU A 111 4.57 8.70 26.71
C LEU A 111 5.68 7.79 26.18
N PHE A 112 5.35 6.92 25.22
CA PHE A 112 6.33 6.06 24.55
C PHE A 112 7.40 6.88 23.81
N ALA A 113 7.00 7.93 23.10
CA ALA A 113 7.94 8.84 22.44
C ALA A 113 8.87 9.55 23.44
N CYS A 114 8.37 9.91 24.63
CA CYS A 114 9.20 10.44 25.71
C CYS A 114 10.14 9.39 26.33
N GLY A 115 10.05 8.12 25.94
CA GLY A 115 10.82 7.00 26.51
C GLY A 115 10.26 6.50 27.85
N TYR A 116 8.97 6.70 28.11
CA TYR A 116 8.30 6.27 29.34
C TYR A 116 7.34 5.13 29.05
N ASP A 117 7.68 3.94 29.56
CA ASP A 117 6.80 2.79 29.62
C ASP A 117 5.99 2.84 30.93
N SER A 118 4.69 3.06 30.83
CA SER A 118 3.78 3.21 31.98
C SER A 118 2.53 2.34 31.80
N PRO A 119 2.06 1.63 32.84
CA PRO A 119 0.83 0.83 32.80
C PRO A 119 -0.43 1.64 32.43
N ILE A 120 -0.37 2.97 32.53
CA ILE A 120 -1.46 3.84 32.08
C ILE A 120 -1.69 3.76 30.56
N ALA A 121 -0.67 3.37 29.79
CA ALA A 121 -0.79 3.17 28.34
C ALA A 121 -1.69 1.97 28.02
N ASP A 122 -1.44 0.83 28.66
CA ASP A 122 -2.27 -0.40 28.55
C ASP A 122 -3.70 -0.12 29.02
N GLN A 123 -3.84 0.51 30.19
CA GLN A 123 -5.14 0.87 30.72
C GLN A 123 -5.89 1.80 29.75
N THR A 124 -5.19 2.79 29.20
CA THR A 124 -5.77 3.71 28.22
C THR A 124 -6.21 2.94 26.99
N LEU A 125 -5.39 2.05 26.45
CA LEU A 125 -5.68 1.23 25.28
C LEU A 125 -6.96 0.39 25.51
N SER A 126 -7.03 -0.41 26.58
CA SER A 126 -8.20 -1.23 26.91
C SER A 126 -9.49 -0.40 27.10
N GLN A 127 -9.38 0.81 27.65
CA GLN A 127 -10.55 1.69 27.83
C GLN A 127 -11.05 2.34 26.53
N THR A 128 -10.16 2.54 25.55
CA THR A 128 -10.39 3.44 24.41
C THR A 128 -10.47 2.77 23.05
N LEU A 129 -9.90 1.57 22.89
CA LEU A 129 -9.92 0.82 21.64
C LEU A 129 -11.37 0.63 21.14
N GLY A 130 -11.60 0.98 19.88
CA GLY A 130 -12.91 0.91 19.22
C GLY A 130 -13.95 1.96 19.62
N LYS A 131 -13.67 2.88 20.57
CA LYS A 131 -14.66 3.86 21.06
C LYS A 131 -14.93 5.03 20.11
N GLN A 132 -14.04 5.32 19.16
CA GLN A 132 -14.17 6.42 18.20
C GLN A 132 -13.94 5.95 16.76
N GLY A 133 -14.52 4.79 16.43
CA GLY A 133 -14.44 4.20 15.10
C GLY A 133 -13.00 3.92 14.69
N ILE A 134 -12.74 4.02 13.38
CA ILE A 134 -11.44 3.68 12.80
C ILE A 134 -10.26 4.37 13.48
N MET A 135 -10.39 5.66 13.84
CA MET A 135 -9.28 6.40 14.44
C MET A 135 -8.85 5.83 15.77
N SER A 136 -9.77 5.26 16.56
CA SER A 136 -9.40 4.60 17.81
C SER A 136 -8.65 3.29 17.60
N TYR A 137 -8.82 2.63 16.46
CA TYR A 137 -8.02 1.47 16.07
C TYR A 137 -6.67 1.88 15.48
N VAL A 138 -6.61 2.96 14.69
CA VAL A 138 -5.35 3.52 14.16
C VAL A 138 -4.41 3.93 15.28
N PHE A 139 -4.87 4.77 16.22
CA PHE A 139 -4.04 5.14 17.38
C PHE A 139 -3.79 3.96 18.33
N GLY A 140 -4.76 3.04 18.45
CA GLY A 140 -4.59 1.81 19.23
C GLY A 140 -3.46 0.93 18.69
N LEU A 141 -3.39 0.76 17.37
CA LEU A 141 -2.33 -0.01 16.72
C LEU A 141 -0.97 0.67 16.89
N HIS A 142 -0.89 2.00 16.77
CA HIS A 142 0.35 2.73 17.09
C HIS A 142 0.83 2.48 18.52
N LEU A 143 -0.08 2.41 19.51
CA LEU A 143 0.29 2.06 20.89
C LEU A 143 0.81 0.63 20.99
N MET A 144 0.14 -0.33 20.36
CA MET A 144 0.57 -1.74 20.36
C MET A 144 1.92 -1.92 19.67
N ASN A 145 2.19 -1.19 18.59
CA ASN A 145 3.49 -1.17 17.92
C ASN A 145 4.63 -0.69 18.85
N ASN A 146 4.29 0.05 19.91
CA ASN A 146 5.21 0.56 20.92
C ASN A 146 5.25 -0.27 22.20
N GLY A 147 4.55 -1.41 22.23
CA GLY A 147 4.58 -2.35 23.35
C GLY A 147 3.41 -2.23 24.33
N ALA A 148 2.41 -1.38 24.06
CA ALA A 148 1.19 -1.38 24.87
C ALA A 148 0.38 -2.67 24.64
N ASP A 149 -0.13 -3.26 25.71
CA ASP A 149 -0.91 -4.50 25.67
C ASP A 149 -2.41 -4.24 25.90
N CYS A 150 -3.24 -5.11 25.32
CA CYS A 150 -4.69 -5.10 25.48
C CYS A 150 -5.17 -6.54 25.61
N GLU A 151 -5.70 -6.90 26.78
CA GLU A 151 -6.16 -8.26 27.08
C GLU A 151 -7.23 -8.76 26.09
N GLU A 152 -8.04 -7.85 25.56
CA GLU A 152 -9.19 -8.19 24.71
C GLU A 152 -8.85 -8.37 23.22
N MET A 153 -7.77 -7.76 22.72
CA MET A 153 -7.41 -7.77 21.29
C MET A 153 -5.89 -7.70 21.09
N SER A 154 -5.36 -8.59 20.26
CA SER A 154 -3.97 -8.50 19.81
C SER A 154 -3.79 -7.43 18.72
N ALA A 155 -2.54 -7.04 18.46
CA ALA A 155 -2.23 -6.14 17.35
C ALA A 155 -2.68 -6.70 15.99
N TYR A 156 -2.57 -8.02 15.78
CA TYR A 156 -3.07 -8.67 14.56
C TYR A 156 -4.60 -8.65 14.45
N ASP A 157 -5.33 -8.71 15.56
CA ASP A 157 -6.79 -8.53 15.56
C ASP A 157 -7.15 -7.11 15.16
N VAL A 158 -6.38 -6.11 15.63
CA VAL A 158 -6.57 -4.70 15.24
C VAL A 158 -6.22 -4.48 13.77
N VAL A 159 -5.13 -5.06 13.26
CA VAL A 159 -4.78 -5.05 11.82
C VAL A 159 -5.91 -5.66 11.01
N SER A 160 -6.38 -6.86 11.35
CA SER A 160 -7.48 -7.53 10.66
C SER A 160 -8.77 -6.70 10.70
N HIS A 161 -9.03 -6.02 11.81
CA HIS A 161 -10.17 -5.13 11.93
C HIS A 161 -10.03 -3.91 11.01
N LEU A 162 -8.86 -3.27 10.98
CA LEU A 162 -8.59 -2.15 10.06
C LEU A 162 -8.77 -2.59 8.60
N LEU A 163 -8.24 -3.76 8.21
CA LEU A 163 -8.45 -4.32 6.87
C LEU A 163 -9.94 -4.52 6.55
N SER A 164 -10.74 -4.98 7.52
CA SER A 164 -12.19 -5.16 7.34
C SER A 164 -12.97 -3.85 7.15
N LEU A 165 -12.38 -2.71 7.54
CA LEU A 165 -12.94 -1.37 7.34
C LEU A 165 -12.54 -0.74 6.00
N ARG A 166 -11.72 -1.42 5.19
CA ARG A 166 -11.28 -0.93 3.89
C ARG A 166 -12.48 -0.80 2.94
N LEU A 167 -12.56 0.33 2.25
CA LEU A 167 -13.60 0.63 1.28
C LEU A 167 -13.26 0.04 -0.09
N SER A 168 -14.27 -0.06 -0.97
CA SER A 168 -14.12 -0.64 -2.32
C SER A 168 -13.16 0.15 -3.21
N ASP A 169 -12.99 1.46 -2.94
CA ASP A 169 -12.01 2.32 -3.61
C ASP A 169 -10.57 2.09 -3.11
N GLY A 170 -10.38 1.19 -2.14
CA GLY A 170 -9.08 0.73 -1.67
C GLY A 170 -8.54 1.42 -0.42
N GLY A 171 -9.21 2.47 0.10
CA GLY A 171 -8.76 3.23 1.26
C GLY A 171 -9.68 3.13 2.48
N TRP A 172 -9.65 4.17 3.31
CA TRP A 172 -10.45 4.26 4.54
C TRP A 172 -11.06 5.65 4.74
N ALA A 173 -12.14 5.70 5.52
CA ALA A 173 -12.82 6.94 5.89
C ALA A 173 -13.30 6.90 7.35
N LEU A 174 -13.54 8.07 7.95
CA LEU A 174 -14.19 8.16 9.26
C LEU A 174 -15.62 7.60 9.23
N ASN A 175 -16.29 7.81 8.09
CA ASN A 175 -17.66 7.38 7.82
C ASN A 175 -17.92 7.47 6.31
N GLY A 176 -19.01 6.84 5.86
CA GLY A 176 -19.40 6.83 4.45
C GLY A 176 -18.69 5.74 3.66
N SER A 177 -18.82 5.83 2.34
CA SER A 177 -18.30 4.84 1.37
C SER A 177 -17.23 5.42 0.45
N VAL A 178 -16.73 6.62 0.73
CA VAL A 178 -15.68 7.29 -0.04
C VAL A 178 -14.51 7.56 0.88
N SER A 179 -13.35 7.07 0.50
CA SER A 179 -12.13 7.22 1.27
C SER A 179 -11.69 8.66 1.44
N GLN A 180 -11.09 8.94 2.60
CA GLN A 180 -10.54 10.24 2.96
C GLN A 180 -9.02 10.15 2.96
N ALA A 181 -8.34 11.10 2.32
CA ALA A 181 -6.90 11.06 2.14
C ALA A 181 -6.14 11.00 3.49
N ASP A 182 -6.56 11.81 4.45
CA ASP A 182 -5.99 11.86 5.80
C ASP A 182 -6.24 10.57 6.59
N VAL A 183 -7.46 10.03 6.59
CA VAL A 183 -7.77 8.76 7.28
C VAL A 183 -7.04 7.58 6.65
N THR A 184 -7.00 7.52 5.32
CA THR A 184 -6.27 6.50 4.57
C THR A 184 -4.79 6.58 4.89
N ALA A 185 -4.20 7.78 4.86
CA ALA A 185 -2.81 7.99 5.20
C ALA A 185 -2.49 7.62 6.66
N MET A 186 -3.31 8.03 7.62
CA MET A 186 -3.11 7.65 9.02
C MET A 186 -3.25 6.13 9.25
N THR A 187 -4.12 5.46 8.50
CA THR A 187 -4.23 3.99 8.55
C THR A 187 -3.00 3.32 7.97
N LEU A 188 -2.46 3.83 6.84
CA LEU A 188 -1.20 3.38 6.27
C LEU A 188 -0.02 3.55 7.24
N GLN A 189 0.03 4.67 7.98
CA GLN A 189 1.06 4.89 9.01
C GLN A 189 1.03 3.76 10.05
N ALA A 190 -0.15 3.42 10.58
CA ALA A 190 -0.28 2.35 11.58
C ALA A 190 0.02 0.95 11.04
N LEU A 191 -0.30 0.70 9.75
CA LEU A 191 -0.04 -0.57 9.07
C LEU A 191 1.40 -0.74 8.57
N ALA A 192 2.18 0.34 8.48
CA ALA A 192 3.53 0.30 7.90
C ALA A 192 4.46 -0.79 8.52
N PRO A 193 4.49 -1.01 9.85
CA PRO A 193 5.28 -2.10 10.44
C PRO A 193 4.85 -3.52 10.02
N TYR A 194 3.65 -3.65 9.45
CA TYR A 194 3.07 -4.92 9.01
C TYR A 194 3.10 -5.10 7.48
N ALA A 195 3.78 -4.22 6.74
CA ALA A 195 3.76 -4.23 5.28
C ALA A 195 4.12 -5.60 4.66
N ASP A 196 5.03 -6.33 5.30
CA ASP A 196 5.49 -7.66 4.87
C ASP A 196 4.84 -8.82 5.68
N ALA A 197 3.83 -8.55 6.51
CA ALA A 197 3.24 -9.55 7.40
C ALA A 197 2.36 -10.59 6.65
N SER A 198 1.68 -10.17 5.59
CA SER A 198 0.87 -11.04 4.71
C SER A 198 0.58 -10.38 3.37
N ASP A 199 0.25 -11.20 2.36
CA ASP A 199 -0.19 -10.72 1.04
C ASP A 199 -1.44 -9.83 1.12
N GLU A 200 -2.30 -10.07 2.13
CA GLU A 200 -3.51 -9.29 2.35
C GLU A 200 -3.19 -7.87 2.85
N VAL A 201 -2.26 -7.74 3.81
CA VAL A 201 -1.80 -6.42 4.30
C VAL A 201 -1.06 -5.68 3.19
N ALA A 202 -0.18 -6.37 2.46
CA ALA A 202 0.54 -5.78 1.33
C ALA A 202 -0.43 -5.26 0.25
N SER A 203 -1.42 -6.07 -0.14
CA SER A 203 -2.46 -5.66 -1.11
C SER A 203 -3.31 -4.49 -0.60
N ALA A 204 -3.57 -4.42 0.70
CA ALA A 204 -4.27 -3.30 1.31
C ALA A 204 -3.47 -2.00 1.23
N ILE A 205 -2.17 -2.07 1.55
CA ILE A 205 -1.25 -0.94 1.45
C ILE A 205 -1.14 -0.48 -0.02
N ASP A 206 -0.92 -1.40 -0.95
CA ASP A 206 -0.77 -1.09 -2.38
C ASP A 206 -2.01 -0.39 -2.96
N GLY A 207 -3.21 -0.91 -2.66
CA GLY A 207 -4.43 -0.30 -3.17
C GLY A 207 -4.73 1.06 -2.51
N ALA A 208 -4.37 1.25 -1.24
CA ALA A 208 -4.48 2.54 -0.59
C ALA A 208 -3.48 3.57 -1.14
N LEU A 209 -2.25 3.16 -1.47
CA LEU A 209 -1.28 4.00 -2.17
C LEU A 209 -1.77 4.37 -3.58
N ALA A 210 -2.36 3.41 -4.31
CA ALA A 210 -2.95 3.66 -5.62
C ALA A 210 -4.12 4.65 -5.54
N LEU A 211 -5.00 4.50 -4.55
CA LEU A 211 -6.07 5.46 -4.27
C LEU A 211 -5.51 6.85 -3.97
N LEU A 212 -4.56 6.97 -3.04
CA LEU A 212 -3.96 8.26 -2.69
C LEU A 212 -3.34 8.93 -3.94
N SER A 213 -2.60 8.18 -4.75
CA SER A 213 -2.10 8.69 -6.04
C SER A 213 -3.23 9.11 -6.99
N CYS A 214 -4.36 8.38 -7.02
CA CYS A 214 -5.49 8.68 -7.89
C CYS A 214 -6.23 9.96 -7.48
N ILE A 215 -6.44 10.19 -6.17
CA ILE A 215 -7.19 11.34 -5.65
C ILE A 215 -6.32 12.59 -5.44
N GLN A 216 -5.01 12.47 -5.65
CA GLN A 216 -4.08 13.59 -5.62
C GLN A 216 -4.46 14.64 -6.68
N THR A 217 -4.53 15.91 -6.29
CA THR A 217 -4.89 17.01 -7.20
C THR A 217 -3.75 17.33 -8.16
N GLU A 218 -4.04 18.09 -9.23
CA GLU A 218 -3.04 18.56 -10.21
C GLU A 218 -1.94 19.44 -9.60
N ASN A 219 -2.16 19.99 -8.40
CA ASN A 219 -1.17 20.76 -7.66
C ASN A 219 -0.41 19.91 -6.63
N GLY A 220 -0.62 18.60 -6.66
CA GLY A 220 -0.01 17.62 -5.75
C GLY A 220 -0.73 17.45 -4.41
N GLY A 221 -1.83 18.17 -4.16
CA GLY A 221 -2.52 18.22 -2.87
C GLY A 221 -3.64 17.19 -2.74
N PHE A 222 -4.42 17.30 -1.66
CA PHE A 222 -5.46 16.33 -1.30
C PHE A 222 -6.70 17.04 -0.76
N VAL A 223 -7.86 16.68 -1.30
CA VAL A 223 -9.15 17.25 -0.92
C VAL A 223 -9.78 16.41 0.19
N SER A 224 -10.15 17.04 1.30
CA SER A 224 -10.99 16.45 2.34
C SER A 224 -12.21 17.34 2.57
N TYR A 225 -13.40 16.74 2.68
CA TYR A 225 -14.69 17.45 2.74
C TYR A 225 -14.87 18.57 1.69
N GLY A 226 -14.33 18.35 0.49
CA GLY A 226 -14.46 19.26 -0.64
C GLY A 226 -13.45 20.42 -0.67
N VAL A 227 -12.50 20.48 0.27
CA VAL A 227 -11.44 21.50 0.29
C VAL A 227 -10.05 20.89 0.41
N GLU A 228 -9.13 21.36 -0.42
CA GLU A 228 -7.70 21.02 -0.32
C GLU A 228 -7.09 21.69 0.92
N ASN A 229 -6.35 20.93 1.73
CA ASN A 229 -5.81 21.42 3.00
C ASN A 229 -4.42 20.86 3.33
N ALA A 230 -3.70 21.61 4.16
CA ALA A 230 -2.33 21.29 4.57
C ALA A 230 -2.23 19.99 5.38
N GLU A 231 -3.18 19.74 6.27
CA GLU A 231 -3.20 18.56 7.15
C GLU A 231 -3.27 17.26 6.34
N SER A 232 -4.11 17.20 5.31
CA SER A 232 -4.23 16.02 4.44
C SER A 232 -2.94 15.75 3.68
N ALA A 233 -2.30 16.79 3.10
CA ALA A 233 -1.00 16.65 2.45
C ALA A 233 0.09 16.20 3.43
N ALA A 234 0.09 16.75 4.66
CA ALA A 234 1.02 16.36 5.70
C ALA A 234 0.88 14.89 6.10
N GLN A 235 -0.35 14.40 6.33
CA GLN A 235 -0.57 12.99 6.67
C GLN A 235 -0.13 12.04 5.56
N VAL A 236 -0.39 12.39 4.29
CA VAL A 236 0.10 11.58 3.15
C VAL A 236 1.62 11.54 3.13
N ILE A 237 2.32 12.66 3.34
CA ILE A 237 3.79 12.67 3.41
C ILE A 237 4.30 11.76 4.53
N VAL A 238 3.68 11.78 5.72
CA VAL A 238 4.07 10.91 6.84
C VAL A 238 3.81 9.43 6.51
N ALA A 239 2.69 9.12 5.85
CA ALA A 239 2.37 7.76 5.41
C ALA A 239 3.37 7.22 4.39
N LEU A 240 3.69 8.01 3.36
CA LEU A 240 4.68 7.66 2.36
C LEU A 240 6.06 7.44 2.99
N SER A 241 6.49 8.36 3.86
CA SER A 241 7.77 8.23 4.58
C SER A 241 7.81 6.97 5.44
N SER A 242 6.69 6.61 6.09
CA SER A 242 6.54 5.38 6.89
C SER A 242 6.72 4.10 6.10
N LEU A 243 6.41 4.15 4.80
CA LEU A 243 6.57 3.05 3.85
C LEU A 243 7.88 3.13 3.05
N GLY A 244 8.79 4.05 3.41
CA GLY A 244 10.06 4.24 2.70
C GLY A 244 9.92 4.92 1.33
N ILE A 245 8.81 5.60 1.08
CA ILE A 245 8.50 6.29 -0.18
C ILE A 245 8.74 7.79 -0.02
N ASP A 246 9.58 8.37 -0.89
CA ASP A 246 9.84 9.80 -0.88
C ASP A 246 8.72 10.59 -1.57
N ALA A 247 7.97 11.35 -0.76
CA ALA A 247 6.86 12.17 -1.21
C ALA A 247 7.29 13.39 -2.06
N ARG A 248 8.58 13.64 -2.27
CA ARG A 248 9.09 14.71 -3.15
C ARG A 248 9.33 14.22 -4.57
N THR A 249 9.66 12.94 -4.73
CA THR A 249 10.25 12.41 -5.97
C THR A 249 9.57 11.17 -6.53
N HIS A 250 8.78 10.44 -5.72
CA HIS A 250 8.16 9.21 -6.18
C HIS A 250 7.16 9.46 -7.30
N SER A 251 7.40 8.87 -8.48
CA SER A 251 6.69 9.23 -9.72
C SER A 251 5.17 9.02 -9.67
N ALA A 252 4.69 8.06 -8.88
CA ALA A 252 3.26 7.85 -8.67
C ALA A 252 2.58 9.05 -8.00
N PHE A 253 3.33 9.85 -7.24
CA PHE A 253 2.86 11.01 -6.50
C PHE A 253 3.27 12.34 -7.14
N ILE A 254 3.63 12.35 -8.43
CA ILE A 254 3.90 13.59 -9.18
C ILE A 254 2.75 13.83 -10.17
N LYS A 255 1.96 14.89 -9.95
CA LYS A 255 0.86 15.31 -10.83
C LYS A 255 1.19 16.67 -11.42
N ASN A 256 1.19 16.77 -12.75
CA ASN A 256 1.54 18.00 -13.47
C ASN A 256 2.86 18.67 -12.97
N GLY A 257 3.83 17.85 -12.56
CA GLY A 257 5.11 18.31 -12.03
C GLY A 257 5.10 18.77 -10.56
N ALA A 258 3.99 18.60 -9.83
CA ALA A 258 3.85 18.92 -8.43
C ALA A 258 3.72 17.64 -7.56
N SER A 259 4.38 17.66 -6.41
CA SER A 259 4.39 16.59 -5.40
C SER A 259 3.51 16.92 -4.18
N PRO A 260 3.21 15.96 -3.29
CA PRO A 260 2.60 16.25 -1.98
C PRO A 260 3.39 17.28 -1.17
N PHE A 261 4.72 17.27 -1.29
CA PHE A 261 5.58 18.26 -0.63
C PHE A 261 5.37 19.67 -1.20
N ASP A 262 5.29 19.81 -2.53
CA ASP A 262 5.01 21.10 -3.17
C ASP A 262 3.63 21.63 -2.75
N ALA A 263 2.63 20.75 -2.70
CA ALA A 263 1.30 21.09 -2.24
C ALA A 263 1.31 21.57 -0.78
N LEU A 264 1.99 20.86 0.12
CA LEU A 264 2.14 21.26 1.51
C LEU A 264 2.75 22.67 1.62
N LEU A 265 3.84 22.93 0.87
CA LEU A 265 4.50 24.24 0.87
C LEU A 265 3.63 25.36 0.28
N SER A 266 2.61 25.05 -0.53
CA SER A 266 1.67 26.06 -1.04
C SER A 266 0.82 26.70 0.06
N PHE A 267 0.60 25.98 1.18
CA PHE A 267 -0.12 26.49 2.36
C PHE A 267 0.77 27.29 3.32
N ARG A 268 2.08 27.39 3.03
CA ARG A 268 3.04 28.12 3.85
C ARG A 268 2.86 29.63 3.68
N LEU A 269 2.68 30.31 4.80
CA LEU A 269 2.49 31.75 4.89
C LEU A 269 3.82 32.51 4.77
N PRO A 270 3.80 33.83 4.52
CA PRO A 270 5.01 34.64 4.43
C PRO A 270 5.88 34.66 5.70
N ASP A 271 5.27 34.37 6.86
CA ASP A 271 5.95 34.22 8.14
C ASP A 271 6.37 32.77 8.44
N GLY A 272 6.33 31.89 7.44
CA GLY A 272 6.83 30.52 7.53
C GLY A 272 5.91 29.50 8.17
N ARG A 273 4.84 29.92 8.87
CA ARG A 273 3.81 29.05 9.43
C ARG A 273 2.82 28.60 8.35
N PHE A 274 1.85 27.74 8.69
CA PHE A 274 0.94 27.16 7.70
C PHE A 274 -0.51 27.54 7.97
N ALA A 275 -1.26 27.81 6.90
CA ALA A 275 -2.71 27.93 6.93
C ALA A 275 -3.36 26.55 6.77
N HIS A 276 -4.63 26.42 7.19
CA HIS A 276 -5.41 25.21 6.96
C HIS A 276 -5.71 25.03 5.47
N THR A 277 -6.28 26.07 4.85
CA THR A 277 -6.56 26.12 3.40
C THR A 277 -5.90 27.34 2.77
N LEU A 278 -5.81 27.33 1.44
CA LEU A 278 -5.12 28.38 0.69
C LEU A 278 -5.81 29.74 0.88
N GLY A 279 -5.05 30.74 1.35
CA GLY A 279 -5.52 32.10 1.54
C GLY A 279 -6.16 32.37 2.90
N GLU A 280 -6.19 31.39 3.81
CA GLU A 280 -6.57 31.60 5.21
C GLU A 280 -5.38 32.08 6.06
N ASP A 281 -5.70 32.48 7.29
CA ASP A 281 -4.72 32.84 8.31
C ASP A 281 -4.05 31.58 8.91
N TYR A 282 -3.08 31.82 9.78
CA TYR A 282 -2.35 30.81 10.55
C TYR A 282 -3.27 29.75 11.21
N SER A 283 -2.95 28.48 10.98
CA SER A 283 -3.51 27.32 11.69
C SER A 283 -2.42 26.61 12.50
N GLN A 284 -2.62 26.55 13.82
CA GLN A 284 -1.76 25.80 14.74
C GLN A 284 -1.69 24.31 14.36
N MET A 285 -2.82 23.71 13.96
CA MET A 285 -2.87 22.30 13.60
C MET A 285 -2.11 22.03 12.30
N ALA A 286 -2.39 22.82 11.25
CA ALA A 286 -1.69 22.72 9.97
C ALA A 286 -0.18 22.87 10.15
N THR A 287 0.24 23.87 10.94
CA THR A 287 1.66 24.13 11.20
C THR A 287 2.32 22.98 11.95
N THR A 288 1.63 22.39 12.92
CA THR A 288 2.18 21.27 13.69
C THR A 288 2.26 19.99 12.85
N GLN A 289 1.25 19.70 12.03
CA GLN A 289 1.29 18.54 11.13
C GLN A 289 2.28 18.74 9.97
N ALA A 290 2.45 19.97 9.47
CA ALA A 290 3.51 20.28 8.53
C ALA A 290 4.90 20.00 9.14
N PHE A 291 5.14 20.41 10.39
CA PHE A 291 6.39 20.08 11.10
C PHE A 291 6.60 18.56 11.24
N MET A 292 5.53 17.81 11.50
CA MET A 292 5.53 16.35 11.56
C MET A 292 5.90 15.73 10.20
N ALA A 293 5.32 16.20 9.09
CA ALA A 293 5.64 15.77 7.74
C ALA A 293 7.11 16.07 7.34
N LEU A 294 7.60 17.27 7.69
CA LEU A 294 9.01 17.63 7.48
C LEU A 294 9.95 16.73 8.30
N THR A 295 9.54 16.35 9.51
CA THR A 295 10.30 15.40 10.34
C THR A 295 10.33 14.03 9.67
N ALA A 296 9.20 13.52 9.20
CA ALA A 296 9.15 12.23 8.51
C ALA A 296 10.08 12.19 7.27
N LEU A 297 10.11 13.25 6.46
CA LEU A 297 11.03 13.37 5.32
C LEU A 297 12.50 13.38 5.75
N LYS A 298 12.85 14.13 6.81
CA LYS A 298 14.21 14.14 7.36
C LYS A 298 14.65 12.76 7.87
N HIS A 299 13.73 12.01 8.46
CA HIS A 299 14.00 10.65 8.93
C HIS A 299 14.22 9.68 7.77
N LEU A 300 13.40 9.80 6.72
CA LEU A 300 13.54 9.02 5.47
C LEU A 300 14.94 9.19 4.86
N GLU A 301 15.47 10.42 4.81
CA GLU A 301 16.84 10.71 4.34
C GLU A 301 17.93 10.00 5.15
N ASN A 302 17.66 9.74 6.44
CA ASN A 302 18.57 9.06 7.36
C ASN A 302 18.35 7.54 7.44
N GLY A 303 17.42 6.98 6.64
CA GLY A 303 17.13 5.55 6.59
C GLY A 303 16.21 5.04 7.71
N THR A 304 15.54 5.94 8.44
CA THR A 304 14.51 5.60 9.44
C THR A 304 13.15 6.03 8.91
N PHE A 305 12.12 5.17 9.01
CA PHE A 305 10.89 5.39 8.24
C PHE A 305 9.67 5.67 9.12
N TYR A 306 9.58 5.08 10.31
CA TYR A 306 8.38 5.17 11.14
C TYR A 306 8.52 6.22 12.26
N LEU A 307 7.73 7.29 12.17
CA LEU A 307 7.79 8.45 13.06
C LEU A 307 7.25 8.20 14.47
N PHE A 308 6.47 7.14 14.65
CA PHE A 308 5.75 6.87 15.89
C PHE A 308 6.42 5.80 16.76
N ASP A 309 7.64 5.35 16.43
CA ASP A 309 8.37 4.40 17.26
C ASP A 309 8.89 5.09 18.53
N SER A 310 9.00 4.33 19.62
CA SER A 310 9.66 4.82 20.81
C SER A 310 11.17 4.90 20.55
N PRO A 311 11.85 5.98 20.94
CA PRO A 311 13.32 6.04 20.87
C PRO A 311 14.01 5.00 21.79
N MET A 312 13.27 4.34 22.71
CA MET A 312 13.77 3.18 23.46
C MET A 312 13.69 1.86 22.68
N HIS A 313 12.81 1.77 21.68
CA HIS A 313 12.67 0.64 20.75
C HIS A 313 13.44 0.90 19.44
N ILE A 314 14.68 1.40 19.54
CA ILE A 314 15.65 1.17 18.45
C ILE A 314 16.14 -0.29 18.57
N GLY A 315 15.19 -1.21 18.41
CA GLY A 315 15.37 -2.66 18.35
C GLY A 315 15.04 -3.10 16.93
N ASN A 316 16.02 -3.72 16.30
CA ASN A 316 16.01 -4.32 14.96
C ASN A 316 14.62 -4.89 14.55
N PRO A 317 14.14 -4.77 13.29
CA PRO A 317 12.87 -5.36 12.81
C PRO A 317 12.67 -6.87 13.11
N SER A 318 13.70 -7.54 13.61
CA SER A 318 13.67 -8.90 14.16
C SER A 318 13.15 -9.03 15.60
N ASP A 319 12.91 -7.94 16.32
CA ASP A 319 12.42 -7.95 17.70
C ASP A 319 10.88 -8.04 17.78
N PHE A 320 10.17 -7.96 16.65
CA PHE A 320 8.81 -8.47 16.53
C PHE A 320 8.86 -10.00 16.61
N SER A 321 8.61 -10.53 17.80
CA SER A 321 8.51 -11.96 18.02
C SER A 321 7.50 -12.62 17.06
N ASP A 322 7.97 -13.68 16.41
CA ASP A 322 7.26 -14.55 15.46
C ASP A 322 5.93 -15.07 16.04
N PRO A 323 4.77 -14.84 15.40
CA PRO A 323 3.46 -15.32 15.87
C PRO A 323 3.22 -16.81 15.55
N SER A 324 4.27 -17.65 15.56
CA SER A 324 4.14 -19.08 15.27
C SER A 324 3.70 -19.97 16.45
N GLU A 325 3.35 -19.37 17.60
CA GLU A 325 2.54 -20.02 18.66
C GLU A 325 1.28 -19.12 18.86
N GLU A 326 0.06 -19.39 18.43
CA GLU A 326 -0.71 -20.63 18.27
C GLU A 326 -1.74 -20.55 17.12
N SER A 327 -1.90 -21.68 16.41
CA SER A 327 -3.01 -22.11 15.53
C SER A 327 -3.20 -21.49 14.12
N LYS A 328 -2.50 -22.08 13.12
CA LYS A 328 -2.85 -21.98 11.69
C LYS A 328 -3.85 -23.08 11.27
N PRO A 329 -4.84 -22.82 10.39
CA PRO A 329 -5.57 -23.89 9.72
C PRO A 329 -4.60 -24.67 8.81
N VAL A 330 -4.60 -26.00 8.94
CA VAL A 330 -3.59 -26.86 8.33
C VAL A 330 -3.81 -26.96 6.82
N GLY A 331 -2.93 -26.35 6.02
CA GLY A 331 -2.99 -26.41 4.56
C GLY A 331 -2.94 -27.85 4.01
N TYR A 332 -3.63 -28.11 2.88
CA TYR A 332 -3.78 -29.47 2.32
C TYR A 332 -2.43 -30.17 2.07
N LYS A 333 -1.38 -29.41 1.70
CA LYS A 333 -0.02 -29.95 1.52
C LYS A 333 0.53 -30.53 2.83
N VAL A 334 0.25 -29.91 3.97
CA VAL A 334 0.65 -30.40 5.29
C VAL A 334 -0.11 -31.67 5.66
N ILE A 335 -1.42 -31.72 5.38
CA ILE A 335 -2.24 -32.94 5.58
C ILE A 335 -1.74 -34.08 4.68
N ALA A 336 -1.48 -33.81 3.39
CA ALA A 336 -1.01 -34.79 2.43
C ALA A 336 0.38 -35.34 2.79
N VAL A 337 1.32 -34.48 3.21
CA VAL A 337 2.64 -34.88 3.74
C VAL A 337 2.47 -35.78 4.97
N PHE A 338 1.59 -35.41 5.90
CA PHE A 338 1.31 -36.22 7.09
C PHE A 338 0.75 -37.60 6.74
N VAL A 339 -0.19 -37.68 5.79
CA VAL A 339 -0.74 -38.96 5.30
C VAL A 339 0.34 -39.84 4.69
N VAL A 340 1.23 -39.29 3.85
CA VAL A 340 2.35 -40.04 3.25
C VAL A 340 3.28 -40.61 4.33
N LEU A 341 3.61 -39.82 5.35
CA LEU A 341 4.46 -40.26 6.47
C LEU A 341 3.78 -41.33 7.34
N VAL A 342 2.49 -41.19 7.63
CA VAL A 342 1.72 -42.18 8.39
C VAL A 342 1.61 -43.48 7.61
N CYS A 343 1.33 -43.44 6.30
CA CYS A 343 1.33 -44.62 5.45
C CYS A 343 2.70 -45.30 5.40
N PHE A 344 3.78 -44.52 5.26
CA PHE A 344 5.15 -45.04 5.30
C PHE A 344 5.46 -45.77 6.61
N CYS A 345 5.14 -45.16 7.76
CA CYS A 345 5.34 -45.75 9.08
C CYS A 345 4.46 -46.98 9.30
N GLY A 346 3.18 -46.93 8.90
CA GLY A 346 2.24 -48.04 9.04
C GLY A 346 2.66 -49.26 8.22
N VAL A 347 3.06 -49.06 6.96
CA VAL A 347 3.55 -50.15 6.09
C VAL A 347 4.88 -50.68 6.60
N SER A 348 5.78 -49.82 7.10
CA SER A 348 7.04 -50.24 7.71
C SER A 348 6.82 -51.10 8.95
N LEU A 349 5.88 -50.71 9.83
CA LEU A 349 5.51 -51.48 11.01
C LEU A 349 4.85 -52.81 10.64
N LEU A 350 3.99 -52.83 9.63
CA LEU A 350 3.37 -54.06 9.13
C LEU A 350 4.43 -55.04 8.59
N LEU A 351 5.42 -54.54 7.84
CA LEU A 351 6.54 -55.36 7.35
C LEU A 351 7.39 -55.93 8.49
N LEU A 352 7.57 -55.18 9.58
CA LEU A 352 8.24 -55.65 10.79
C LEU A 352 7.44 -56.76 11.48
N LEU A 353 6.14 -56.56 11.71
CA LEU A 353 5.24 -57.52 12.35
C LEU A 353 5.10 -58.83 11.56
N LEU A 354 5.08 -58.74 10.24
CA LEU A 354 5.05 -59.90 9.35
C LEU A 354 6.43 -60.58 9.18
N LYS A 355 7.48 -60.10 9.86
CA LYS A 355 8.89 -60.52 9.70
C LYS A 355 9.39 -60.49 8.25
N LYS A 356 8.79 -59.64 7.41
CA LYS A 356 9.15 -59.42 6.01
C LYS A 356 10.02 -58.17 5.82
N HIS A 357 10.55 -57.62 6.91
CA HIS A 357 11.48 -56.52 6.86
C HIS A 357 12.80 -56.99 6.20
N SER A 358 13.16 -56.35 5.10
CA SER A 358 14.49 -56.47 4.50
C SER A 358 14.96 -55.06 4.18
N ALA A 359 16.27 -54.82 4.25
CA ALA A 359 16.83 -53.50 3.96
C ALA A 359 16.41 -52.98 2.57
N LYS A 360 16.23 -53.89 1.60
CA LYS A 360 15.75 -53.58 0.25
C LYS A 360 14.30 -53.10 0.23
N ASN A 361 13.42 -53.71 1.04
CA ASN A 361 12.01 -53.32 1.12
C ASN A 361 11.83 -51.96 1.79
N LEU A 362 12.63 -51.67 2.83
CA LEU A 362 12.61 -50.38 3.52
C LEU A 362 13.19 -49.26 2.64
N LEU A 363 14.28 -49.54 1.91
CA LEU A 363 14.85 -48.59 0.96
C LEU A 363 13.87 -48.27 -0.17
N PHE A 364 13.22 -49.28 -0.75
CA PHE A 364 12.24 -49.09 -1.82
C PHE A 364 11.04 -48.25 -1.36
N LEU A 365 10.53 -48.53 -0.16
CA LEU A 365 9.43 -47.76 0.43
C LEU A 365 9.83 -46.30 0.71
N GLY A 366 11.09 -46.07 1.12
CA GLY A 366 11.62 -44.72 1.38
C GLY A 366 11.73 -43.89 0.10
N VAL A 367 12.15 -44.50 -1.00
CA VAL A 367 12.22 -43.83 -2.31
C VAL A 367 10.82 -43.45 -2.80
N ILE A 368 9.82 -44.32 -2.65
CA ILE A 368 8.44 -44.01 -3.05
C ILE A 368 7.89 -42.83 -2.24
N ALA A 369 8.09 -42.82 -0.92
CA ALA A 369 7.66 -41.72 -0.06
C ALA A 369 8.33 -40.40 -0.48
N LEU A 370 9.62 -40.42 -0.79
CA LEU A 370 10.38 -39.24 -1.21
C LEU A 370 9.89 -38.67 -2.54
N VAL A 371 9.56 -39.52 -3.51
CA VAL A 371 8.98 -39.09 -4.80
C VAL A 371 7.59 -38.48 -4.63
N LEU A 372 6.74 -39.08 -3.79
CA LEU A 372 5.39 -38.55 -3.52
C LEU A 372 5.45 -37.20 -2.78
N LEU A 373 6.36 -37.07 -1.81
CA LEU A 373 6.60 -35.80 -1.12
C LEU A 373 7.10 -34.72 -2.08
N ALA A 374 8.05 -35.06 -2.97
CA ALA A 374 8.52 -34.12 -3.99
C ALA A 374 7.39 -33.69 -4.93
N LEU A 375 6.51 -34.61 -5.35
CA LEU A 375 5.36 -34.29 -6.19
C LEU A 375 4.41 -33.30 -5.48
N ILE A 376 4.04 -33.57 -4.22
CA ILE A 376 3.15 -32.71 -3.41
C ILE A 376 3.74 -31.30 -3.20
N LEU A 377 5.06 -31.22 -2.97
CA LEU A 377 5.73 -29.95 -2.70
C LEU A 377 5.96 -29.12 -3.96
N LEU A 378 6.08 -29.76 -5.13
CA LEU A 378 6.42 -29.10 -6.38
C LEU A 378 5.21 -28.78 -7.27
N THR A 379 4.01 -29.24 -6.93
CA THR A 379 2.79 -28.94 -7.70
C THR A 379 1.81 -28.14 -6.86
N ASP A 380 1.25 -27.07 -7.43
CA ASP A 380 0.04 -26.44 -6.90
C ASP A 380 -1.18 -26.86 -7.71
N ILE A 381 -2.17 -27.47 -7.05
CA ILE A 381 -3.35 -28.01 -7.71
C ILE A 381 -4.57 -27.28 -7.17
N GLN A 382 -5.07 -26.32 -7.93
CA GLN A 382 -6.40 -25.75 -7.74
C GLN A 382 -7.44 -26.62 -8.46
N SER A 383 -8.63 -26.78 -7.87
CA SER A 383 -9.69 -27.58 -8.49
C SER A 383 -10.47 -26.76 -9.52
N PRO A 384 -10.87 -27.33 -10.68
CA PRO A 384 -11.65 -26.61 -11.70
C PRO A 384 -12.96 -26.04 -11.14
N GLU A 385 -13.59 -26.76 -10.22
CA GLU A 385 -14.85 -26.37 -9.58
C GLU A 385 -14.71 -25.11 -8.72
N SER A 386 -13.54 -24.92 -8.09
CA SER A 386 -13.20 -23.70 -7.34
C SER A 386 -12.95 -22.49 -8.23
N PHE A 387 -12.60 -22.68 -9.51
CA PHE A 387 -12.29 -21.60 -10.45
C PHE A 387 -13.55 -21.11 -11.21
N TYR A 388 -14.49 -22.02 -11.50
CA TYR A 388 -15.71 -21.73 -12.26
C TYR A 388 -16.96 -21.48 -11.41
N GLN A 389 -16.90 -21.58 -10.08
CA GLN A 389 -18.02 -21.17 -9.23
C GLN A 389 -18.17 -19.65 -9.26
N SER A 390 -19.32 -19.20 -9.76
CA SER A 390 -19.69 -17.80 -9.80
C SER A 390 -20.41 -17.44 -8.49
N ASP A 391 -19.71 -16.80 -7.55
CA ASP A 391 -20.39 -16.05 -6.49
C ASP A 391 -20.94 -14.76 -7.11
N THR A 392 -22.15 -14.86 -7.66
CA THR A 392 -22.89 -13.71 -8.22
C THR A 392 -23.69 -12.96 -7.14
N SER A 393 -23.36 -13.12 -5.85
CA SER A 393 -24.15 -12.56 -4.75
C SER A 393 -23.58 -11.29 -4.11
N ASP A 394 -22.38 -10.84 -4.48
CA ASP A 394 -21.69 -9.68 -3.85
C ASP A 394 -21.18 -8.62 -4.85
N ARG A 395 -21.56 -8.73 -6.13
CA ARG A 395 -21.28 -7.64 -7.07
C ARG A 395 -22.31 -6.55 -6.83
N GLY A 396 -21.83 -5.32 -6.59
CA GLY A 396 -22.63 -4.17 -6.14
C GLY A 396 -23.80 -3.79 -7.04
N GLU A 397 -24.21 -2.52 -7.00
CA GLU A 397 -25.34 -2.09 -7.83
C GLU A 397 -24.99 -2.21 -9.34
N ILE A 398 -25.92 -2.74 -10.15
CA ILE A 398 -25.79 -2.71 -11.61
C ILE A 398 -25.99 -1.26 -12.05
N ILE A 399 -24.91 -0.62 -12.47
CA ILE A 399 -24.88 0.77 -12.91
C ILE A 399 -25.04 0.92 -14.43
N GLY A 400 -24.96 -0.19 -15.18
CA GLY A 400 -25.11 -0.17 -16.63
C GLY A 400 -24.94 -1.53 -17.29
N GLN A 401 -24.64 -1.51 -18.58
CA GLN A 401 -24.26 -2.68 -19.36
C GLN A 401 -23.16 -2.33 -20.36
N VAL A 402 -22.31 -3.30 -20.67
CA VAL A 402 -21.27 -3.16 -21.70
C VAL A 402 -21.39 -4.31 -22.70
N THR A 403 -20.74 -4.16 -23.84
CA THR A 403 -20.56 -5.26 -24.80
C THR A 403 -19.11 -5.72 -24.80
N LEU A 404 -18.88 -7.04 -24.89
CA LEU A 404 -17.54 -7.62 -24.98
C LEU A 404 -17.45 -8.59 -26.16
N THR A 405 -16.44 -8.41 -27.01
CA THR A 405 -16.11 -9.28 -28.15
C THR A 405 -14.65 -9.73 -28.05
N ILE A 406 -14.35 -10.98 -28.41
CA ILE A 406 -12.98 -11.51 -28.46
C ILE A 406 -12.72 -12.07 -29.85
N ARG A 407 -11.69 -11.58 -30.52
CA ARG A 407 -11.38 -11.95 -31.91
C ARG A 407 -9.88 -11.97 -32.19
N VAL A 408 -9.56 -12.54 -33.34
CA VAL A 408 -8.22 -12.51 -33.93
C VAL A 408 -8.20 -11.49 -35.07
N GLU A 409 -7.16 -10.65 -35.15
CA GLU A 409 -7.02 -9.64 -36.20
C GLU A 409 -6.67 -10.28 -37.56
N ASP A 410 -6.96 -9.57 -38.66
CA ASP A 410 -6.75 -10.04 -40.02
C ASP A 410 -5.30 -10.47 -40.27
N GLY A 411 -5.13 -11.71 -40.76
CA GLY A 411 -3.82 -12.26 -41.14
C GLY A 411 -3.47 -13.55 -40.43
N VAL A 412 -4.09 -13.89 -39.30
CA VAL A 412 -4.11 -15.23 -38.72
C VAL A 412 -5.47 -15.86 -39.00
N SER A 413 -5.53 -17.10 -39.49
CA SER A 413 -6.81 -17.73 -39.83
C SER A 413 -6.85 -19.20 -39.43
N GLN A 414 -8.05 -19.76 -39.39
CA GLN A 414 -8.28 -21.20 -39.18
C GLN A 414 -7.43 -22.10 -40.09
N LYS A 415 -7.03 -21.62 -41.28
CA LYS A 415 -6.18 -22.39 -42.20
C LYS A 415 -4.75 -22.56 -41.69
N GLU A 416 -4.29 -21.63 -40.84
CA GLU A 416 -2.96 -21.65 -40.22
C GLU A 416 -3.01 -22.33 -38.84
N ASP A 417 -4.14 -22.22 -38.13
CA ASP A 417 -4.31 -22.79 -36.80
C ASP A 417 -5.77 -23.18 -36.52
N GLU A 418 -5.99 -24.47 -36.26
CA GLU A 418 -7.31 -25.04 -35.99
C GLU A 418 -7.95 -24.52 -34.69
N ARG A 419 -7.16 -23.90 -33.79
CA ARG A 419 -7.66 -23.23 -32.57
C ARG A 419 -8.52 -22.00 -32.88
N ILE A 420 -8.38 -21.41 -34.08
CA ILE A 420 -9.09 -20.19 -34.49
C ILE A 420 -10.37 -20.56 -35.25
N PRO A 421 -11.55 -20.05 -34.85
CA PRO A 421 -12.79 -20.23 -35.59
C PRO A 421 -12.72 -19.69 -37.03
N ALA A 422 -13.54 -20.23 -37.94
CA ALA A 422 -13.54 -19.85 -39.37
C ALA A 422 -13.79 -18.36 -39.61
N ASN A 423 -14.55 -17.71 -38.72
CA ASN A 423 -14.87 -16.28 -38.73
C ASN A 423 -13.87 -15.43 -37.93
N GLY A 424 -12.88 -16.04 -37.26
CA GLY A 424 -11.88 -15.35 -36.44
C GLY A 424 -12.41 -14.80 -35.10
N ILE A 425 -13.65 -15.11 -34.73
CA ILE A 425 -14.31 -14.62 -33.51
C ILE A 425 -14.33 -15.75 -32.48
N LEU A 426 -13.66 -15.55 -31.35
CA LEU A 426 -13.58 -16.51 -30.23
C LEU A 426 -14.74 -16.32 -29.25
N LEU A 427 -15.22 -15.09 -29.10
CA LEU A 427 -16.42 -14.74 -28.38
C LEU A 427 -17.19 -13.68 -29.18
N GLU A 428 -18.40 -14.04 -29.62
CA GLU A 428 -19.34 -13.11 -30.25
C GLU A 428 -19.75 -12.02 -29.26
N GLU A 429 -20.19 -10.87 -29.78
CA GLU A 429 -20.63 -9.73 -28.97
C GLU A 429 -21.60 -10.17 -27.87
N THR A 430 -21.14 -10.07 -26.63
CA THR A 430 -21.86 -10.51 -25.44
C THR A 430 -22.17 -9.29 -24.57
N VAL A 431 -23.43 -9.13 -24.19
CA VAL A 431 -23.86 -8.07 -23.26
C VAL A 431 -23.61 -8.54 -21.83
N LEU A 432 -22.85 -7.75 -21.06
CA LEU A 432 -22.54 -7.99 -19.66
C LEU A 432 -23.16 -6.90 -18.79
N ALA A 433 -23.62 -7.26 -17.60
CA ALA A 433 -24.06 -6.27 -16.62
C ALA A 433 -22.82 -5.58 -16.04
N LEU A 434 -22.84 -4.25 -16.02
CA LEU A 434 -21.77 -3.44 -15.44
C LEU A 434 -22.15 -3.08 -14.00
N HIS A 435 -21.34 -3.51 -13.04
CA HIS A 435 -21.45 -3.13 -11.64
C HIS A 435 -20.47 -2.00 -11.33
N GLU A 436 -20.77 -1.25 -10.27
CA GLU A 436 -19.88 -0.17 -9.82
C GLU A 436 -18.50 -0.73 -9.45
N GLY A 437 -17.45 -0.21 -10.10
CA GLY A 437 -16.07 -0.63 -9.90
C GLY A 437 -15.58 -1.78 -10.78
N ASP A 438 -16.44 -2.37 -11.63
CA ASP A 438 -16.01 -3.41 -12.59
C ASP A 438 -14.91 -2.86 -13.53
N SER A 439 -13.81 -3.60 -13.66
CA SER A 439 -12.76 -3.31 -14.66
C SER A 439 -12.95 -4.12 -15.93
N VAL A 440 -12.24 -3.74 -17.01
CA VAL A 440 -12.19 -4.53 -18.25
C VAL A 440 -11.69 -5.96 -18.00
N TYR A 441 -10.82 -6.17 -17.00
CA TYR A 441 -10.38 -7.50 -16.58
C TYR A 441 -11.54 -8.30 -15.97
N ASP A 442 -12.32 -7.72 -15.06
CA ASP A 442 -13.44 -8.41 -14.39
C ASP A 442 -14.49 -8.85 -15.40
N LEU A 443 -14.77 -7.97 -16.36
CA LEU A 443 -15.69 -8.23 -17.48
C LEU A 443 -15.15 -9.31 -18.42
N LEU A 444 -13.85 -9.36 -18.67
CA LEU A 444 -13.22 -10.46 -19.43
C LEU A 444 -13.35 -11.80 -18.69
N ILE A 445 -13.07 -11.83 -17.39
CA ILE A 445 -13.18 -13.04 -16.57
C ILE A 445 -14.64 -13.51 -16.48
N GLU A 446 -15.60 -12.60 -16.34
CA GLU A 446 -17.01 -12.93 -16.38
C GLU A 446 -17.42 -13.54 -17.72
N ALA A 447 -17.04 -12.90 -18.83
CA ALA A 447 -17.32 -13.38 -20.17
C ALA A 447 -16.68 -14.76 -20.42
N SER A 448 -15.44 -14.94 -19.96
CA SER A 448 -14.69 -16.19 -20.01
C SER A 448 -15.40 -17.31 -19.25
N LYS A 449 -15.87 -17.04 -18.01
CA LYS A 449 -16.64 -18.01 -17.22
C LYS A 449 -17.95 -18.39 -17.90
N ALA A 450 -18.69 -17.41 -18.43
CA ALA A 450 -19.97 -17.64 -19.10
C ALA A 450 -19.84 -18.47 -20.38
N SER A 451 -18.78 -18.23 -21.15
CA SER A 451 -18.52 -18.90 -22.44
C SER A 451 -17.61 -20.13 -22.35
N ARG A 452 -17.06 -20.43 -21.16
CA ARG A 452 -16.05 -21.47 -20.91
C ARG A 452 -14.80 -21.29 -21.77
N LEU A 453 -14.42 -20.05 -22.03
CA LEU A 453 -13.23 -19.71 -22.79
C LEU A 453 -12.06 -19.53 -21.82
N PRO A 454 -11.01 -20.36 -21.84
CA PRO A 454 -9.90 -20.25 -20.90
C PRO A 454 -9.16 -18.94 -21.11
N VAL A 455 -8.83 -18.27 -20.01
CA VAL A 455 -8.02 -17.05 -19.96
C VAL A 455 -6.84 -17.35 -19.03
N ASP A 456 -5.63 -17.16 -19.56
CA ASP A 456 -4.39 -17.28 -18.82
C ASP A 456 -3.77 -15.89 -18.69
N ASN A 457 -3.43 -15.52 -17.47
CA ASN A 457 -2.77 -14.26 -17.16
C ASN A 457 -1.39 -14.53 -16.52
N SER A 458 -0.53 -13.51 -16.57
CA SER A 458 0.73 -13.48 -15.85
C SER A 458 0.82 -12.16 -15.10
N GLY A 459 1.16 -12.20 -13.81
CA GLY A 459 1.12 -11.03 -12.92
C GLY A 459 0.49 -11.42 -11.59
N GLY A 460 1.04 -10.92 -10.48
CA GLY A 460 0.73 -11.39 -9.13
C GLY A 460 -0.63 -10.93 -8.55
N SER A 461 -1.45 -10.18 -9.29
CA SER A 461 -2.74 -9.66 -8.81
C SER A 461 -3.68 -9.23 -9.97
N GLU A 462 -4.99 -9.13 -9.67
CA GLU A 462 -6.05 -8.73 -10.64
C GLU A 462 -5.82 -7.36 -11.29
N SER A 463 -5.15 -6.43 -10.58
CA SER A 463 -4.80 -5.08 -11.07
C SER A 463 -3.57 -5.04 -11.99
N THR A 464 -2.68 -6.02 -11.90
CA THR A 464 -1.46 -6.14 -12.73
C THR A 464 -1.57 -7.21 -13.81
N ALA A 465 -2.77 -7.73 -14.02
CA ALA A 465 -3.02 -8.85 -14.93
C ALA A 465 -2.60 -8.52 -16.37
N TYR A 466 -1.50 -9.12 -16.81
CA TYR A 466 -1.16 -9.21 -18.22
C TYR A 466 -1.82 -10.47 -18.78
N ILE A 467 -2.64 -10.32 -19.82
CA ILE A 467 -3.33 -11.46 -20.43
C ILE A 467 -2.38 -12.17 -21.40
N ALA A 468 -1.80 -13.27 -20.90
CA ALA A 468 -0.87 -14.11 -21.64
C ALA A 468 -1.57 -14.99 -22.67
N GLY A 469 -2.84 -15.34 -22.47
CA GLY A 469 -3.60 -16.14 -23.43
C GLY A 469 -5.10 -16.10 -23.24
N ILE A 470 -5.84 -16.24 -24.35
CA ILE A 470 -7.30 -16.39 -24.37
C ILE A 470 -7.64 -17.46 -25.39
N GLY A 471 -8.49 -18.42 -25.03
CA GLY A 471 -8.93 -19.48 -25.94
C GLY A 471 -7.77 -20.36 -26.44
N HIS A 472 -6.75 -20.57 -25.61
CA HIS A 472 -5.52 -21.29 -25.95
C HIS A 472 -4.64 -20.64 -27.03
N LEU A 473 -4.85 -19.36 -27.34
CA LEU A 473 -3.91 -18.57 -28.15
C LEU A 473 -3.10 -17.69 -27.20
N TYR A 474 -1.78 -17.89 -27.21
CA TYR A 474 -0.88 -17.23 -26.27
C TYR A 474 -0.09 -16.11 -26.95
N GLU A 475 0.42 -15.18 -26.16
CA GLU A 475 1.49 -14.28 -26.60
C GLU A 475 2.62 -15.08 -27.26
N PHE A 476 3.27 -14.46 -28.24
CA PHE A 476 4.35 -15.03 -29.04
C PHE A 476 3.99 -16.21 -29.97
N ASP A 477 2.75 -16.72 -29.98
CA ASP A 477 2.34 -17.80 -30.90
C ASP A 477 2.56 -17.45 -32.40
N TYR A 478 2.57 -16.15 -32.75
CA TYR A 478 2.71 -15.67 -34.13
C TYR A 478 3.84 -14.62 -34.32
N GLY A 479 4.84 -14.65 -33.43
CA GLY A 479 6.05 -13.83 -33.50
C GLY A 479 6.33 -13.07 -32.20
N ASP A 480 7.57 -12.60 -32.02
CA ASP A 480 8.03 -11.98 -30.77
C ASP A 480 7.25 -10.72 -30.32
N LEU A 481 6.38 -10.19 -31.18
CA LEU A 481 5.51 -9.04 -30.91
C LEU A 481 4.02 -9.40 -30.98
N SER A 482 3.64 -10.67 -31.09
CA SER A 482 2.23 -11.07 -31.12
C SER A 482 1.66 -11.23 -29.72
N GLY A 483 0.45 -10.76 -29.48
CA GLY A 483 -0.19 -10.86 -28.17
C GLY A 483 -1.60 -10.31 -28.14
N TRP A 484 -2.17 -10.28 -26.93
CA TRP A 484 -3.51 -9.75 -26.69
C TRP A 484 -3.47 -8.25 -26.42
N SER A 485 -4.40 -7.52 -27.01
CA SER A 485 -4.64 -6.10 -26.73
C SER A 485 -6.13 -5.86 -26.61
N TYR A 486 -6.53 -4.95 -25.72
CA TYR A 486 -7.93 -4.61 -25.51
C TYR A 486 -8.20 -3.18 -25.97
N PHE A 487 -9.44 -2.96 -26.39
CA PHE A 487 -9.93 -1.68 -26.88
C PHE A 487 -11.25 -1.36 -26.20
N VAL A 488 -11.50 -0.09 -25.92
CA VAL A 488 -12.78 0.42 -25.43
C VAL A 488 -13.26 1.45 -26.44
N ASN A 489 -14.45 1.23 -27.00
CA ASN A 489 -15.04 2.03 -28.07
C ASN A 489 -14.14 2.19 -29.31
N GLY A 490 -13.29 1.19 -29.57
CA GLY A 490 -12.34 1.17 -30.69
C GLY A 490 -11.00 1.85 -30.43
N GLU A 491 -10.81 2.48 -29.26
CA GLU A 491 -9.54 3.10 -28.85
C GLU A 491 -8.77 2.16 -27.91
N SER A 492 -7.44 2.17 -28.00
CA SER A 492 -6.55 1.39 -27.12
C SER A 492 -6.23 2.21 -25.87
N PRO A 493 -6.70 1.85 -24.67
CA PRO A 493 -6.40 2.63 -23.48
C PRO A 493 -4.92 2.51 -23.09
N SER A 494 -4.37 3.56 -22.47
CA SER A 494 -2.96 3.61 -22.02
C SER A 494 -2.72 2.98 -20.63
N VAL A 495 -3.72 2.28 -20.10
CA VAL A 495 -3.73 1.68 -18.76
C VAL A 495 -3.91 0.16 -18.87
N GLY A 496 -3.54 -0.60 -17.84
CA GLY A 496 -3.80 -2.05 -17.79
C GLY A 496 -5.30 -2.37 -17.73
N CYS A 497 -5.71 -3.55 -18.21
CA CYS A 497 -7.12 -3.92 -18.25
C CYS A 497 -7.79 -4.02 -16.86
N GLY A 498 -7.02 -4.30 -15.79
CA GLY A 498 -7.49 -4.27 -14.40
C GLY A 498 -7.66 -2.86 -13.81
N HIS A 499 -7.25 -1.81 -14.54
CA HIS A 499 -7.38 -0.40 -14.14
C HIS A 499 -8.30 0.40 -15.08
N CYS A 500 -8.79 -0.21 -16.15
CA CYS A 500 -9.72 0.43 -17.06
C CYS A 500 -11.15 0.17 -16.57
N LEU A 501 -11.81 1.21 -16.07
CA LEU A 501 -13.22 1.16 -15.64
C LEU A 501 -14.10 1.67 -16.79
N PRO A 502 -14.85 0.79 -17.48
CA PRO A 502 -15.75 1.18 -18.55
C PRO A 502 -17.01 1.85 -17.99
N SER A 503 -17.66 2.65 -18.84
CA SER A 503 -18.94 3.30 -18.57
C SER A 503 -20.10 2.52 -19.17
N ASP A 504 -21.33 2.82 -18.72
CA ASP A 504 -22.54 2.27 -19.32
C ASP A 504 -22.58 2.52 -20.83
N GLY A 505 -22.80 1.45 -21.60
CA GLY A 505 -22.86 1.46 -23.06
C GLY A 505 -21.53 1.23 -23.78
N ASP A 506 -20.41 1.11 -23.07
CA ASP A 506 -19.11 0.92 -23.69
C ASP A 506 -18.98 -0.42 -24.44
N ALA A 507 -18.24 -0.40 -25.55
CA ALA A 507 -17.91 -1.56 -26.37
C ALA A 507 -16.46 -1.98 -26.16
N ILE A 508 -16.25 -3.13 -25.52
CA ILE A 508 -14.95 -3.72 -25.20
C ILE A 508 -14.60 -4.76 -26.26
N GLU A 509 -13.40 -4.69 -26.80
CA GLU A 509 -12.91 -5.65 -27.79
C GLU A 509 -11.51 -6.14 -27.42
N TRP A 510 -11.36 -7.45 -27.28
CA TRP A 510 -10.06 -8.11 -27.18
C TRP A 510 -9.63 -8.60 -28.55
N ARG A 511 -8.47 -8.12 -29.02
CA ARG A 511 -7.88 -8.48 -30.31
C ARG A 511 -6.56 -9.17 -30.10
N TYR A 512 -6.40 -10.33 -30.74
CA TYR A 512 -5.08 -10.93 -30.91
C TYR A 512 -4.37 -10.28 -32.09
N VAL A 513 -3.28 -9.57 -31.83
CA VAL A 513 -2.52 -8.79 -32.82
C VAL A 513 -1.15 -9.43 -33.07
N ARG A 514 -0.62 -9.33 -34.29
CA ARG A 514 0.73 -9.85 -34.64
C ARG A 514 1.87 -8.90 -34.25
N THR A 515 1.56 -7.63 -34.00
CA THR A 515 2.54 -6.60 -33.63
C THR A 515 1.94 -5.66 -32.60
N VAL A 516 2.29 -5.85 -31.33
CA VAL A 516 1.91 -4.97 -30.22
C VAL A 516 2.70 -3.65 -30.34
N GLY A 517 2.02 -2.50 -30.31
CA GLY A 517 2.68 -1.18 -30.22
C GLY A 517 2.96 -0.43 -31.53
N LYS A 518 2.18 -0.66 -32.60
CA LYS A 518 2.10 0.30 -33.71
C LYS A 518 0.69 0.85 -33.85
N ASP A 519 0.59 2.17 -33.70
CA ASP A 519 -0.54 2.95 -34.17
C ASP A 519 -0.84 2.56 -35.63
N ASN A 520 -1.99 1.93 -35.85
CA ASN A 520 -2.62 1.90 -37.16
C ASN A 520 -3.54 3.13 -37.20
N GLY A 521 -3.07 4.19 -37.84
CA GLY A 521 -3.80 5.45 -38.00
C GLY A 521 -4.98 5.40 -38.95
#